data_AF-Q82YG5-F1
#
_entry.id   AF-Q82YG5-F1
#
_cell.length_a   1.000
_cell.length_b   1.000
_cell.length_c   1.000
_cell.angle_alpha   90.00
_cell.angle_beta   90.00
_cell.angle_gamma   90.00
#
_symmetry.space_group_name_H-M   'P 1'
#
loop_
_entity.id
_entity.type
_entity.pdbx_description
1 polymer ?
#
loop_
_entity_poly.entity_id
_entity_poly.type
_entity_poly.pdbx_seq_one_letter_code
_entity_poly.pdbx_strand_id
1 'polypeptide(L)'
;MVVRNTKAFKEAVAQTLAELAHQGVTLAPATVEDTIEKNVRTAADRLGIQVRSAWRYFDAAALAARLADSSRSFEESSTRKGAGQAPMPPVDNPELALILAGVPNALAQTGGDLYGVIVNVAVNAWIAGHIHGEDGCDGCEESRGPSGHDWEDRMRVITEMQPDISKWFDRNVWTRAVNDTGFTVTRS
;
A
#
# COMPACT_ATOMS: atom_id res chain seq x y z
N MET A 1 28.21 -8.60 -11.29
CA MET A 1 27.42 -8.23 -12.50
C MET A 1 25.98 -8.06 -12.07
N VAL A 2 25.40 -6.86 -12.25
CA VAL A 2 24.03 -6.57 -11.81
C VAL A 2 23.07 -7.37 -12.70
N VAL A 3 22.36 -8.32 -12.10
CA VAL A 3 21.46 -9.27 -12.80
C VAL A 3 20.42 -8.53 -13.66
N ARG A 4 19.95 -7.37 -13.17
CA ARG A 4 18.91 -6.54 -13.80
C ARG A 4 19.25 -6.00 -15.19
N ASN A 5 20.52 -5.81 -15.50
CA ASN A 5 20.95 -5.22 -16.78
C ASN A 5 21.09 -6.27 -17.89
N THR A 6 20.82 -7.54 -17.61
CA THR A 6 20.97 -8.62 -18.61
C THR A 6 19.73 -8.71 -19.51
N LYS A 7 19.94 -9.10 -20.77
CA LYS A 7 18.84 -9.36 -21.72
C LYS A 7 17.85 -10.41 -21.17
N ALA A 8 18.38 -11.50 -20.62
CA ALA A 8 17.60 -12.56 -19.99
C ALA A 8 16.68 -12.03 -18.87
N PHE A 9 17.15 -11.09 -18.06
CA PHE A 9 16.33 -10.48 -17.01
C PHE A 9 15.17 -9.66 -17.58
N LYS A 10 15.43 -8.81 -18.57
CA LYS A 10 14.39 -7.99 -19.19
C LYS A 10 13.31 -8.85 -19.88
N GLU A 11 13.73 -9.91 -20.56
CA GLU A 11 12.83 -10.88 -21.19
C GLU A 11 12.00 -11.63 -20.15
N ALA A 12 12.63 -12.07 -19.05
CA ALA A 12 11.94 -12.72 -17.95
C ALA A 12 10.88 -11.82 -17.30
N VAL A 13 11.18 -10.53 -17.09
CA VAL A 13 10.23 -9.54 -16.56
C VAL A 13 9.05 -9.37 -17.50
N ALA A 14 9.30 -9.12 -18.79
CA ALA A 14 8.25 -8.92 -19.78
C ALA A 14 7.34 -10.15 -19.91
N GLN A 15 7.92 -11.34 -19.96
CA GLN A 15 7.17 -12.60 -20.01
C GLN A 15 6.35 -12.81 -18.74
N THR A 16 6.93 -12.62 -17.56
CA THR A 16 6.22 -12.80 -16.29
C THR A 16 5.05 -11.82 -16.16
N LEU A 17 5.22 -10.56 -16.60
CA LEU A 17 4.14 -9.57 -16.62
C LEU A 17 3.03 -9.95 -17.60
N ALA A 18 3.37 -10.47 -18.78
CA ALA A 18 2.37 -10.95 -19.74
C ALA A 18 1.56 -12.14 -19.18
N GLU A 19 2.24 -13.10 -18.54
CA GLU A 19 1.58 -14.24 -17.90
C GLU A 19 0.69 -13.83 -16.71
N LEU A 20 1.10 -12.82 -15.93
CA LEU A 20 0.26 -12.23 -14.88
C LEU A 20 -0.99 -11.56 -15.47
N ALA A 21 -0.83 -10.79 -16.54
CA ALA A 21 -1.94 -10.14 -17.24
C ALA A 21 -2.94 -11.17 -17.80
N HIS A 22 -2.44 -12.28 -18.37
CA HIS A 22 -3.30 -13.41 -18.79
C HIS A 22 -4.10 -14.04 -17.64
N GLN A 23 -3.56 -13.99 -16.43
CA GLN A 23 -4.24 -14.45 -15.21
C GLN A 23 -5.10 -13.38 -14.53
N GLY A 24 -5.25 -12.19 -15.14
CA GLY A 24 -6.02 -11.07 -14.60
C GLY A 24 -5.39 -10.36 -13.40
N VAL A 25 -4.10 -10.60 -13.13
CA VAL A 25 -3.37 -10.01 -12.01
C VAL A 25 -2.48 -8.88 -12.50
N THR A 26 -2.58 -7.71 -11.87
CA THR A 26 -1.72 -6.55 -12.16
C THR A 26 -0.77 -6.30 -11.00
N LEU A 27 0.53 -6.43 -11.25
CA LEU A 27 1.59 -6.09 -10.30
C LEU A 27 2.50 -5.00 -10.87
N ALA A 28 3.08 -4.19 -10.00
CA ALA A 28 4.08 -3.21 -10.40
C ALA A 28 5.32 -3.94 -10.98
N PRO A 29 5.91 -3.46 -12.09
CA PRO A 29 7.10 -4.07 -12.67
C PRO A 29 8.25 -4.25 -11.67
N ALA A 30 8.47 -3.27 -10.79
CA ALA A 30 9.50 -3.35 -9.75
C ALA A 30 9.32 -4.56 -8.82
N THR A 31 8.08 -4.90 -8.45
CA THR A 31 7.78 -6.08 -7.62
C THR A 31 8.15 -7.38 -8.34
N VAL A 32 7.87 -7.46 -9.64
CA VAL A 32 8.23 -8.60 -10.49
C VAL A 32 9.76 -8.69 -10.65
N GLU A 33 10.43 -7.56 -10.90
CA GLU A 33 11.88 -7.47 -10.99
C GLU A 33 12.59 -7.97 -9.74
N ASP A 34 12.18 -7.50 -8.56
CA ASP A 34 12.74 -7.88 -7.27
C ASP A 34 12.55 -9.39 -7.02
N THR A 35 11.37 -9.90 -7.36
CA THR A 35 11.04 -11.32 -7.20
C THR A 35 11.86 -12.21 -8.13
N ILE A 36 12.05 -11.79 -9.39
CA ILE A 36 12.90 -12.50 -10.36
C ILE A 36 14.36 -12.50 -9.89
N GLU A 37 14.89 -11.35 -9.49
CA GLU A 37 16.27 -11.25 -8.99
C GLU A 37 16.49 -12.17 -7.80
N LYS A 38 15.57 -12.16 -6.83
CA LYS A 38 15.62 -13.03 -5.64
C LYS A 38 15.53 -14.50 -6.02
N ASN A 39 14.60 -14.90 -6.89
CA ASN A 39 14.45 -16.30 -7.31
C ASN A 39 15.70 -16.81 -8.03
N VAL A 40 16.24 -16.04 -8.97
CA VAL A 40 17.41 -16.47 -9.75
C VAL A 40 18.65 -16.58 -8.87
N ARG A 41 18.88 -15.63 -7.95
CA ARG A 41 19.97 -15.72 -6.96
C ARG A 41 19.79 -16.94 -6.06
N THR A 42 18.59 -17.14 -5.51
CA THR A 42 18.29 -18.30 -4.66
C THR A 42 18.51 -19.62 -5.40
N ALA A 43 18.13 -19.71 -6.67
CA ALA A 43 18.35 -20.90 -7.49
C ALA A 43 19.85 -21.13 -7.75
N ALA A 44 20.61 -20.07 -8.02
CA ALA A 44 22.06 -20.14 -8.19
C ALA A 44 22.75 -20.65 -6.92
N ASP A 45 22.38 -20.10 -5.77
CA ASP A 45 22.94 -20.44 -4.46
C ASP A 45 22.63 -21.90 -4.10
N ARG A 46 21.37 -22.34 -4.25
CA ARG A 46 20.94 -23.71 -3.96
C ARG A 46 21.62 -24.76 -4.83
N LEU A 47 21.90 -24.43 -6.09
CA LEU A 47 22.54 -25.34 -7.04
C LEU A 47 24.07 -25.23 -7.04
N GLY A 48 24.65 -24.27 -6.30
CA GLY A 48 26.09 -24.01 -6.30
C GLY A 48 26.62 -23.58 -7.67
N ILE A 49 25.81 -22.89 -8.48
CA ILE A 49 26.15 -22.47 -9.85
C ILE A 49 26.21 -20.95 -9.98
N GLN A 50 26.79 -20.47 -11.08
CA GLN A 50 26.77 -19.05 -11.40
C GLN A 50 25.34 -18.59 -11.74
N VAL A 51 24.98 -17.36 -11.33
CA VAL A 51 23.67 -16.73 -11.61
C VAL A 51 23.31 -16.79 -13.10
N ARG A 52 24.28 -16.58 -14.01
CA ARG A 52 24.03 -16.68 -15.46
C ARG A 52 23.52 -18.07 -15.88
N SER A 53 23.96 -19.12 -15.20
CA SER A 53 23.58 -20.51 -15.46
C SER A 53 22.25 -20.87 -14.81
N ALA A 54 21.82 -20.15 -13.76
CA ALA A 54 20.55 -20.36 -13.10
C ALA A 54 19.34 -19.97 -13.98
N TRP A 55 19.53 -19.08 -14.96
CA TRP A 55 18.48 -18.67 -15.91
C TRP A 55 17.85 -19.84 -16.68
N ARG A 56 18.58 -20.94 -16.92
CA ARG A 56 18.04 -22.13 -17.59
C ARG A 56 16.92 -22.83 -16.78
N TYR A 57 16.80 -22.49 -15.51
CA TYR A 57 15.77 -23.02 -14.61
C TYR A 57 14.69 -21.99 -14.28
N PHE A 58 14.76 -20.80 -14.89
CA PHE A 58 13.74 -19.78 -14.72
C PHE A 58 12.53 -20.11 -15.60
N ASP A 59 11.35 -20.07 -15.00
CA ASP A 59 10.07 -20.27 -15.66
C ASP A 59 9.15 -19.10 -15.31
N ALA A 60 8.84 -18.28 -16.32
CA ALA A 60 8.01 -17.08 -16.18
C ALA A 60 6.56 -17.43 -15.83
N ALA A 61 5.99 -18.47 -16.44
CA ALA A 61 4.62 -18.89 -16.20
C ALA A 61 4.46 -19.47 -14.79
N ALA A 62 5.41 -20.31 -14.36
CA ALA A 62 5.42 -20.86 -13.00
C ALA A 62 5.66 -19.77 -11.93
N LEU A 63 6.42 -18.72 -12.24
CA LEU A 63 6.55 -17.58 -11.35
C LEU A 63 5.26 -16.74 -11.30
N ALA A 64 4.67 -16.42 -12.45
CA ALA A 64 3.43 -15.68 -12.55
C ALA A 64 2.29 -16.39 -11.81
N ALA A 65 2.17 -17.72 -11.96
CA ALA A 65 1.20 -18.53 -11.23
C ALA A 65 1.38 -18.42 -9.71
N ARG A 66 2.62 -18.49 -9.20
CA ARG A 66 2.91 -18.32 -7.77
C ARG A 66 2.60 -16.92 -7.27
N LEU A 67 2.90 -15.89 -8.06
CA LEU A 67 2.60 -14.49 -7.72
C LEU A 67 1.08 -14.24 -7.71
N ALA A 68 0.36 -14.77 -8.70
CA ALA A 68 -1.09 -14.69 -8.75
C ALA A 68 -1.75 -15.43 -7.58
N ASP A 69 -1.22 -16.60 -7.22
CA ASP A 69 -1.69 -17.37 -6.07
C ASP A 69 -1.41 -16.66 -4.75
N SER A 70 -0.26 -16.01 -4.62
CA SER A 70 0.06 -15.17 -3.45
C SER A 70 -0.85 -13.94 -3.36
N SER A 71 -1.19 -13.30 -4.49
CA SER A 71 -2.12 -12.16 -4.51
C SER A 71 -3.52 -12.58 -4.07
N ARG A 72 -4.05 -13.67 -4.66
CA ARG A 72 -5.34 -14.23 -4.28
C ARG A 72 -5.33 -14.73 -2.84
N SER A 73 -4.28 -15.40 -2.39
CA SER A 73 -4.15 -15.86 -1.00
C SER A 73 -4.10 -14.69 -0.02
N PHE A 74 -3.49 -13.57 -0.39
CA PHE A 74 -3.52 -12.35 0.41
C PHE A 74 -4.95 -11.79 0.49
N GLU A 75 -5.67 -11.70 -0.64
CA GLU A 75 -7.08 -11.29 -0.69
C GLU A 75 -8.00 -12.26 0.10
N GLU A 76 -7.79 -13.57 -0.03
CA GLU A 76 -8.53 -14.63 0.66
C GLU A 76 -8.23 -14.71 2.15
N SER A 77 -6.96 -14.57 2.55
CA SER A 77 -6.58 -14.57 3.96
C SER A 77 -7.11 -13.33 4.67
N SER A 78 -7.17 -12.22 3.95
CA SER A 78 -7.85 -11.02 4.40
C SER A 78 -9.35 -11.32 4.61
N THR A 79 -10.05 -11.88 3.64
CA THR A 79 -11.49 -12.19 3.77
C THR A 79 -11.81 -13.27 4.82
N ARG A 80 -10.97 -14.30 4.97
CA ARG A 80 -11.22 -15.47 5.86
C ARG A 80 -10.96 -15.19 7.34
N LYS A 81 -10.10 -14.22 7.69
CA LYS A 81 -9.82 -13.85 9.09
C LYS A 81 -10.66 -12.69 9.62
N GLY A 82 -11.63 -12.18 8.84
CA GLY A 82 -12.30 -10.90 9.16
C GLY A 82 -11.38 -9.67 9.08
N ALA A 83 -10.06 -9.87 8.94
CA ALA A 83 -9.07 -8.88 8.57
C ALA A 83 -9.10 -8.64 7.05
N GLY A 84 -10.31 -8.44 6.49
CA GLY A 84 -10.53 -8.14 5.08
C GLY A 84 -9.61 -7.02 4.65
N GLN A 85 -9.45 -6.82 3.33
CA GLN A 85 -9.17 -5.47 2.86
C GLN A 85 -10.05 -4.55 3.70
N ALA A 86 -9.42 -3.75 4.58
CA ALA A 86 -10.16 -3.07 5.63
C ALA A 86 -11.33 -2.40 4.93
N PRO A 87 -12.58 -2.75 5.29
CA PRO A 87 -13.73 -2.22 4.56
C PRO A 87 -13.49 -0.72 4.50
N MET A 88 -13.58 -0.15 3.29
CA MET A 88 -13.39 1.28 3.12
C MET A 88 -14.19 1.95 4.22
N PRO A 89 -13.55 2.78 5.07
CA PRO A 89 -14.28 3.44 6.12
C PRO A 89 -15.47 4.16 5.47
N PRO A 90 -16.62 4.24 6.16
CA PRO A 90 -17.74 5.03 5.68
C PRO A 90 -17.26 6.38 5.13
N VAL A 91 -17.82 6.82 4.01
CA VAL A 91 -17.38 8.02 3.25
C VAL A 91 -17.72 9.33 3.98
N ASP A 92 -18.01 9.24 5.26
CA ASP A 92 -18.31 10.30 6.22
C ASP A 92 -17.49 10.15 7.52
N ASN A 93 -16.55 9.20 7.57
CA ASN A 93 -15.68 9.01 8.73
C ASN A 93 -14.80 10.26 8.97
N PRO A 94 -14.95 10.96 10.11
CA PRO A 94 -14.22 12.19 10.40
C PRO A 94 -12.69 12.04 10.41
N GLU A 95 -12.18 10.88 10.81
CA GLU A 95 -10.74 10.62 10.83
C GLU A 95 -10.18 10.37 9.43
N LEU A 96 -10.90 9.63 8.59
CA LEU A 96 -10.52 9.49 7.18
C LEU A 96 -10.54 10.87 6.49
N ALA A 97 -11.54 11.69 6.79
CA ALA A 97 -11.62 13.06 6.28
C ALA A 97 -10.45 13.93 6.78
N LEU A 98 -10.02 13.77 8.03
CA LEU A 98 -8.84 14.43 8.58
C LEU A 98 -7.54 14.00 7.89
N ILE A 99 -7.38 12.71 7.59
CA ILE A 99 -6.25 12.20 6.82
C ILE A 99 -6.23 12.82 5.41
N LEU A 100 -7.39 12.90 4.74
CA LEU A 100 -7.52 13.54 3.43
C LEU A 100 -7.22 15.05 3.48
N ALA A 101 -7.66 15.74 4.54
CA ALA A 101 -7.38 17.15 4.81
C ALA A 101 -5.88 17.42 5.04
N GLY A 102 -5.16 16.44 5.55
CA GLY A 102 -3.72 16.52 5.78
C GLY A 102 -2.89 16.59 4.49
N VAL A 103 -3.41 16.07 3.37
CA VAL A 103 -2.65 15.94 2.12
C VAL A 103 -2.19 17.30 1.55
N PRO A 104 -3.06 18.31 1.35
CA PRO A 104 -2.61 19.63 0.90
C PRO A 104 -1.57 20.26 1.83
N ASN A 105 -1.75 20.14 3.15
CA ASN A 105 -0.81 20.69 4.13
C ASN A 105 0.55 20.00 4.07
N ALA A 106 0.57 18.66 4.02
CA ALA A 106 1.79 17.89 3.87
C ALA A 106 2.51 18.24 2.57
N LEU A 107 1.77 18.39 1.47
CA LEU A 107 2.33 18.73 0.17
C LEU A 107 2.97 20.13 0.16
N ALA A 108 2.33 21.11 0.81
CA ALA A 108 2.89 22.44 0.99
C ALA A 108 4.15 22.42 1.88
N GLN A 109 4.12 21.67 2.99
CA GLN A 109 5.22 21.58 3.95
C GLN A 109 6.46 20.89 3.36
N THR A 110 6.26 19.88 2.51
CA THR A 110 7.36 19.14 1.90
C THR A 110 7.85 19.76 0.58
N GLY A 111 7.26 20.88 0.15
CA GLY A 111 7.61 21.52 -1.11
C GLY A 111 7.29 20.67 -2.33
N GLY A 112 6.20 19.89 -2.29
CA GLY A 112 5.76 19.04 -3.38
C GLY A 112 6.35 17.63 -3.40
N ASP A 113 7.06 17.19 -2.36
CA ASP A 113 7.53 15.81 -2.27
C ASP A 113 6.36 14.83 -2.05
N LEU A 114 5.91 14.23 -3.16
CA LEU A 114 4.83 13.25 -3.17
C LEU A 114 5.16 12.00 -2.35
N TYR A 115 6.42 11.57 -2.30
CA TYR A 115 6.80 10.39 -1.53
C TYR A 115 6.63 10.65 -0.03
N GLY A 116 7.13 11.79 0.46
CA GLY A 116 6.94 12.22 1.84
C GLY A 116 5.47 12.35 2.22
N VAL A 117 4.63 12.86 1.31
CA VAL A 117 3.18 12.95 1.50
C VAL A 117 2.52 11.56 1.60
N ILE A 118 2.85 10.63 0.71
CA ILE A 118 2.32 9.26 0.75
C ILE A 118 2.73 8.55 2.05
N VAL A 119 3.98 8.68 2.48
CA VAL A 119 4.46 8.11 3.75
C VAL A 119 3.70 8.71 4.93
N ASN A 120 3.51 10.04 4.95
CA ASN A 120 2.74 10.70 5.99
C ASN A 120 1.30 10.17 6.08
N VAL A 121 0.60 10.07 4.93
CA VAL A 121 -0.77 9.53 4.86
C VAL A 121 -0.82 8.08 5.35
N ALA A 122 0.11 7.24 4.91
CA ALA A 122 0.16 5.82 5.29
C ALA A 122 0.38 5.64 6.79
N VAL A 123 1.29 6.41 7.40
CA VAL A 123 1.55 6.36 8.84
C VAL A 123 0.33 6.82 9.64
N ASN A 124 -0.32 7.92 9.23
CA ASN A 124 -1.52 8.40 9.92
C ASN A 124 -2.68 7.41 9.81
N ALA A 125 -2.88 6.79 8.64
CA ALA A 125 -3.89 5.74 8.46
C ALA A 125 -3.58 4.48 9.28
N TRP A 126 -2.30 4.10 9.41
CA TRP A 126 -1.88 2.97 10.24
C TRP A 126 -2.12 3.21 11.74
N ILE A 127 -1.77 4.40 12.24
CA ILE A 127 -2.01 4.81 13.63
C ILE A 127 -3.52 4.88 13.92
N ALA A 128 -4.29 5.49 13.03
CA ALA A 128 -5.76 5.53 13.09
C ALA A 128 -6.36 4.13 13.23
N GLY A 129 -5.95 3.21 12.36
CA GLY A 129 -6.39 1.81 12.40
C GLY A 129 -5.95 1.06 13.66
N HIS A 130 -4.77 1.36 14.21
CA HIS A 130 -4.32 0.79 15.49
C HIS A 130 -5.21 1.25 16.64
N ILE A 131 -5.48 2.56 16.74
CA ILE A 131 -6.35 3.12 17.78
C ILE A 131 -7.75 2.49 17.68
N HIS A 132 -8.35 2.45 16.50
CA HIS A 132 -9.67 1.86 16.29
C HIS A 132 -9.70 0.34 16.57
N GLY A 133 -8.68 -0.40 16.13
CA GLY A 133 -8.58 -1.84 16.37
C GLY A 133 -8.29 -2.19 17.83
N GLU A 134 -7.53 -1.35 18.53
CA GLU A 134 -7.32 -1.47 19.97
C GLU A 134 -8.62 -1.25 20.73
N ASP A 135 -9.54 -0.38 20.31
CA ASP A 135 -10.85 -0.20 20.96
C ASP A 135 -11.80 -1.41 20.77
N GLY A 136 -11.67 -2.15 19.66
CA GLY A 136 -12.52 -3.30 19.33
C GLY A 136 -12.01 -4.69 19.76
N CYS A 137 -10.85 -4.76 20.44
CA CYS A 137 -10.20 -6.04 20.77
C CYS A 137 -10.67 -6.59 22.14
N ASP A 138 -11.33 -7.74 22.19
CA ASP A 138 -11.64 -8.40 23.47
C ASP A 138 -10.33 -8.85 24.17
N GLY A 139 -10.11 -8.46 25.43
CA GLY A 139 -8.98 -8.92 26.25
C GLY A 139 -7.77 -7.97 26.36
N CYS A 140 -7.80 -6.81 25.71
CA CYS A 140 -6.73 -5.81 25.82
C CYS A 140 -7.06 -4.67 26.80
N GLU A 141 -8.14 -4.78 27.58
CA GLU A 141 -8.68 -3.73 28.46
C GLU A 141 -7.64 -3.22 29.48
N GLU A 142 -6.81 -4.11 30.01
CA GLU A 142 -5.84 -3.81 31.07
C GLU A 142 -4.47 -3.34 30.55
N SER A 143 -4.19 -3.49 29.25
CA SER A 143 -2.91 -3.10 28.62
C SER A 143 -2.93 -1.71 27.98
N ARG A 144 -4.09 -1.02 28.00
CA ARG A 144 -4.39 0.17 27.19
C ARG A 144 -3.99 1.52 27.79
N GLY A 145 -3.32 1.54 28.94
CA GLY A 145 -2.85 2.78 29.60
C GLY A 145 -3.99 3.70 30.06
N PRO A 146 -3.67 4.79 30.78
CA PRO A 146 -4.69 5.73 31.32
C PRO A 146 -5.36 6.61 30.27
N SER A 147 -4.85 6.60 29.02
CA SER A 147 -5.45 7.27 27.87
C SER A 147 -6.40 6.37 27.10
N GLY A 148 -6.74 5.19 27.65
CA GLY A 148 -7.81 4.38 27.10
C GLY A 148 -9.06 5.25 26.90
N HIS A 149 -9.76 4.98 25.80
CA HIS A 149 -11.12 5.44 25.50
C HIS A 149 -11.15 6.84 24.87
N ASP A 150 -11.87 7.11 23.78
CA ASP A 150 -12.99 6.41 23.17
C ASP A 150 -13.01 6.85 21.69
N TRP A 151 -12.96 5.89 20.74
CA TRP A 151 -13.10 6.16 19.31
C TRP A 151 -14.25 7.14 19.02
N GLU A 152 -15.39 7.00 19.70
CA GLU A 152 -16.55 7.89 19.54
C GLU A 152 -16.25 9.30 20.06
N ASP A 153 -15.63 9.44 21.24
CA ASP A 153 -15.10 10.71 21.75
C ASP A 153 -14.11 11.36 20.79
N ARG A 154 -13.20 10.59 20.17
CA ARG A 154 -12.25 11.09 19.18
C ARG A 154 -12.98 11.58 17.92
N MET A 155 -13.95 10.82 17.41
CA MET A 155 -14.75 11.24 16.25
C MET A 155 -15.54 12.51 16.57
N ARG A 156 -16.10 12.61 17.78
CA ARG A 156 -16.81 13.80 18.25
C ARG A 156 -15.87 15.01 18.33
N VAL A 157 -14.71 14.88 18.94
CA VAL A 157 -13.70 15.97 19.05
C VAL A 157 -13.27 16.44 17.66
N ILE A 158 -12.99 15.53 16.72
CA ILE A 158 -12.64 15.92 15.34
C ILE A 158 -13.77 16.72 14.70
N THR A 159 -15.02 16.26 14.85
CA THR A 159 -16.20 16.90 14.27
C THR A 159 -16.46 18.28 14.89
N GLU A 160 -16.27 18.43 16.20
CA GLU A 160 -16.42 19.71 16.93
C GLU A 160 -15.33 20.72 16.55
N MET A 161 -14.07 20.27 16.42
CA MET A 161 -12.95 21.14 16.07
C MET A 161 -12.94 21.54 14.60
N GLN A 162 -13.44 20.67 13.72
CA GLN A 162 -13.47 20.88 12.27
C GLN A 162 -14.91 20.72 11.75
N PRO A 163 -15.77 21.74 11.94
CA PRO A 163 -17.09 21.72 11.33
C PRO A 163 -16.96 21.60 9.82
N ASP A 164 -17.78 20.75 9.21
CA ASP A 164 -17.73 20.40 7.77
C ASP A 164 -16.44 19.66 7.34
N ILE A 165 -15.84 18.85 8.21
CA ILE A 165 -14.70 17.99 7.85
C ILE A 165 -15.01 17.06 6.66
N SER A 166 -16.26 16.63 6.50
CA SER A 166 -16.69 15.77 5.39
C SER A 166 -16.49 16.39 4.00
N LYS A 167 -16.34 17.72 3.87
CA LYS A 167 -16.08 18.39 2.58
C LYS A 167 -14.82 17.86 1.89
N TRP A 168 -13.88 17.28 2.63
CA TRP A 168 -12.65 16.72 2.07
C TRP A 168 -12.88 15.47 1.21
N PHE A 169 -14.06 14.85 1.31
CA PHE A 169 -14.49 13.80 0.36
C PHE A 169 -15.03 14.37 -0.95
N ASP A 170 -15.39 15.65 -1.01
CA ASP A 170 -15.73 16.30 -2.28
C ASP A 170 -14.45 16.46 -3.11
N ARG A 171 -14.40 15.73 -4.22
CA ARG A 171 -13.26 15.72 -5.13
C ARG A 171 -12.87 17.12 -5.62
N ASN A 172 -13.83 18.00 -5.89
CA ASN A 172 -13.54 19.34 -6.41
C ASN A 172 -12.96 20.23 -5.30
N VAL A 173 -13.49 20.13 -4.07
CA VAL A 173 -12.96 20.83 -2.91
C VAL A 173 -11.52 20.40 -2.65
N TRP A 174 -11.28 19.09 -2.60
CA TRP A 174 -9.96 18.53 -2.37
C TRP A 174 -8.98 18.89 -3.49
N THR A 175 -9.39 18.75 -4.76
CA THR A 175 -8.55 19.08 -5.92
C THR A 175 -8.16 20.56 -5.94
N ARG A 176 -9.10 21.46 -5.60
CA ARG A 176 -8.80 22.89 -5.49
C ARG A 176 -7.76 23.13 -4.40
N ALA A 177 -7.95 22.56 -3.20
CA ALA A 177 -7.02 22.74 -2.10
C ALA A 177 -5.60 22.23 -2.42
N VAL A 178 -5.47 21.11 -3.13
CA VAL A 178 -4.18 20.61 -3.62
C VAL A 178 -3.57 21.57 -4.66
N ASN A 179 -4.36 22.09 -5.59
CA ASN A 179 -3.86 23.03 -6.58
C ASN A 179 -3.41 24.36 -5.94
N ASP A 180 -4.12 24.82 -4.90
CA ASP A 180 -3.79 26.04 -4.17
C ASP A 180 -2.44 25.95 -3.43
N THR A 181 -1.91 24.74 -3.20
CA THR A 181 -0.54 24.59 -2.65
C THR A 181 0.54 24.94 -3.67
N GLY A 182 0.20 25.12 -4.95
CA GLY A 182 1.15 25.33 -6.04
C GLY A 182 1.86 24.06 -6.52
N PHE A 183 1.51 22.90 -5.99
CA PHE A 183 2.10 21.60 -6.34
C PHE A 183 1.02 20.70 -6.94
N THR A 184 0.89 20.70 -8.26
CA THR A 184 -0.06 19.83 -8.94
C THR A 184 0.52 18.43 -9.11
N VAL A 185 -0.17 17.40 -8.62
CA VAL A 185 0.11 16.01 -9.00
C VAL A 185 -0.48 15.77 -10.39
N THR A 186 0.32 16.00 -11.43
CA THR A 186 -0.06 15.62 -12.80
C THR A 186 0.11 14.12 -12.99
N ARG A 187 -0.92 13.45 -13.51
CA ARG A 187 -0.75 12.13 -14.11
C ARG A 187 0.15 12.30 -15.33
N SER A 188 1.36 11.76 -15.27
CA SER A 188 2.16 11.43 -16.45
C SER A 188 1.60 10.20 -17.13
#